data_AF-A0A2P4PEB7-F1
#
_entry.id   AF-A0A2P4PEB7-F1
#
_cell.length_a   1.000
_cell.length_b   1.000
_cell.length_c   1.000
_cell.angle_alpha   90.00
_cell.angle_beta   90.00
_cell.angle_gamma   90.00
#
_symmetry.space_group_name_H-M   'P 1'
#
loop_
_entity.id
_entity.type
_entity.pdbx_description
1 polymer ?
#
loop_
_entity_poly.entity_id
_entity_poly.type
_entity_poly.pdbx_seq_one_letter_code
_entity_poly.pdbx_strand_id
1 'polypeptide(L)'
;MSRVESIDICIELLKRILEVYAKSCKMDLYIKSFLSVLSNIQIDAHIIMRSPLFCTVILDEFSSKVTSNVPTSQAIEIINLFTSKLFCLPGFFEQSITINKSNKKRKLDENNIIDTKILEPMILVMGKFLKALKISASFKDETEKIFQTIFDRFIYPILSCDYTNKDELLHENLSYVALSLHHALVDISTTYWKNTATSNFMDILFNATLRNPKSILFLNKVRLQHVYQSTSFMKYQYNMNDDSIIILRKLVDSVLLTLKEPESPDITWTGKLVDLNNENFAVANFMIILGDWLDVVSNMCHEHHLALIIRLIINWSIAYSSIDLHHLKEISIGTLCLQHLKSAEFFELKPLRDNFVRVYLEEIFKCFKQIKISNESNKELDIILVIGQQLEGPNMLKNVISCFNESIGTINPVTCFSLTSINKIIKYFNFLHLFPMEYFTKQEINDLSLLTLLVDKWLSLIKIESWDEFLEILKCSILCRSLICKFISYMNRKDDILKKDVSFIIWWISSINMYQTYIVDYINNNETIQNLFEKFIQITCQIFTLIIRQVLIIFQDNDEFKIDYLNRTVDYFKNLIDSIGESFSKEKDSSNDVIWRFTSEFLKIGIESAESRN
;
A
#
# COMPACT_ATOMS: atom_id res chain seq x y z
N MET A 1 29.40 -30.11 13.11
CA MET A 1 27.99 -29.73 13.01
C MET A 1 27.90 -28.25 12.74
N SER A 2 27.23 -27.85 11.67
CA SER A 2 26.97 -26.44 11.40
C SER A 2 26.00 -25.88 12.47
N ARG A 3 26.06 -24.58 12.74
CA ARG A 3 25.15 -23.90 13.70
C ARG A 3 23.67 -24.06 13.30
N VAL A 4 23.40 -24.32 12.03
CA VAL A 4 22.05 -24.58 11.48
C VAL A 4 21.56 -25.98 11.89
N GLU A 5 22.38 -27.02 11.70
CA GLU A 5 22.07 -28.40 12.12
C GLU A 5 21.77 -28.50 13.63
N SER A 6 22.48 -27.73 14.45
CA SER A 6 22.24 -27.70 15.91
C SER A 6 20.90 -27.06 16.29
N ILE A 7 20.42 -26.06 15.54
CA ILE A 7 19.15 -25.39 15.83
C ILE A 7 17.99 -26.31 15.43
N ASP A 8 18.09 -26.99 14.29
CA ASP A 8 17.05 -27.90 13.81
C ASP A 8 16.84 -29.08 14.78
N ILE A 9 17.92 -29.63 15.33
CA ILE A 9 17.86 -30.68 16.37
C ILE A 9 17.19 -30.14 17.64
N CYS A 10 17.51 -28.93 18.08
CA CYS A 10 16.86 -28.30 19.23
C CYS A 10 15.36 -28.09 19.00
N ILE A 11 14.95 -27.65 17.81
CA ILE A 11 13.54 -27.47 17.45
C ILE A 11 12.81 -28.82 17.52
N GLU A 12 13.38 -29.88 16.92
CA GLU A 12 12.78 -31.22 16.94
C GLU A 12 12.67 -31.78 18.36
N LEU A 13 13.69 -31.59 19.20
CA LEU A 13 13.65 -31.99 20.61
C LEU A 13 12.55 -31.26 21.38
N LEU A 14 12.42 -29.94 21.20
CA LEU A 14 11.39 -29.14 21.87
C LEU A 14 9.98 -29.59 21.47
N LYS A 15 9.75 -29.90 20.19
CA LYS A 15 8.48 -30.45 19.72
C LYS A 15 8.15 -31.78 20.40
N ARG A 16 9.12 -32.69 20.51
CA ARG A 16 8.93 -33.98 21.20
C ARG A 16 8.63 -33.81 22.68
N ILE A 17 9.32 -32.88 23.37
CA ILE A 17 9.03 -32.56 24.77
C ILE A 17 7.59 -32.07 24.93
N LEU A 18 7.17 -31.11 24.10
CA LEU A 18 5.78 -30.62 24.08
C LEU A 18 4.78 -31.75 23.84
N GLU A 19 5.08 -32.65 22.91
CA GLU A 19 4.24 -33.80 22.61
C GLU A 19 4.09 -34.76 23.80
N VAL A 20 5.17 -35.03 24.54
CA VAL A 20 5.14 -35.89 25.73
C VAL A 20 4.23 -35.30 26.82
N TYR A 21 4.39 -34.02 27.12
CA TYR A 21 3.55 -33.34 28.12
C TYR A 21 2.08 -33.29 27.69
N ALA A 22 1.83 -33.01 26.41
CA ALA A 22 0.48 -32.96 25.86
C ALA A 22 -0.22 -34.33 25.89
N LYS A 23 0.43 -35.40 25.40
CA LYS A 23 -0.09 -36.77 25.44
C LYS A 23 -0.33 -37.28 26.86
N SER A 24 0.44 -36.78 27.82
CA SER A 24 0.29 -37.13 29.23
C SER A 24 -0.76 -36.29 29.97
N CYS A 25 -1.45 -35.37 29.27
CA CYS A 25 -2.37 -34.39 29.87
C CYS A 25 -1.75 -33.57 31.02
N LYS A 26 -0.44 -33.29 30.93
CA LYS A 26 0.37 -32.63 31.98
C LYS A 26 0.88 -31.26 31.52
N MET A 27 0.08 -30.53 30.75
CA MET A 27 0.46 -29.20 30.27
C MET A 27 0.62 -28.18 31.40
N ASP A 28 -0.10 -28.34 32.52
CA ASP A 28 0.11 -27.53 33.72
C ASP A 28 1.53 -27.71 34.30
N LEU A 29 2.06 -28.94 34.31
CA LEU A 29 3.43 -29.22 34.76
C LEU A 29 4.46 -28.62 33.80
N TYR A 30 4.22 -28.70 32.50
CA TYR A 30 5.07 -28.01 31.51
C TYR A 30 5.15 -26.51 31.80
N ILE A 31 4.01 -25.86 32.03
CA ILE A 31 3.96 -24.42 32.36
C ILE A 31 4.63 -24.11 33.70
N LYS A 32 4.40 -24.92 34.75
CA LYS A 32 5.10 -24.76 36.04
C LYS A 32 6.61 -24.83 35.87
N SER A 33 7.12 -25.82 35.14
CA SER A 33 8.54 -25.97 34.84
C SER A 33 9.07 -24.80 34.01
N PHE A 34 8.35 -24.37 32.99
CA PHE A 34 8.71 -23.21 32.16
C PHE A 34 8.84 -21.93 32.99
N LEU A 35 7.83 -21.60 33.81
CA LEU A 35 7.83 -20.41 34.66
C LEU A 35 8.94 -20.46 35.71
N SER A 36 9.21 -21.64 36.27
CA SER A 36 10.32 -21.86 37.21
C SER A 36 11.68 -21.64 36.53
N VAL A 37 11.86 -22.13 35.31
CA VAL A 37 13.11 -21.95 34.55
C VAL A 37 13.31 -20.48 34.20
N LEU A 38 12.27 -19.80 33.70
CA LEU A 38 12.35 -18.37 33.40
C LEU A 38 12.79 -17.56 34.62
N SER A 39 12.25 -17.86 35.81
CA SER A 39 12.58 -17.16 37.06
C SER A 39 14.05 -17.35 37.48
N ASN A 40 14.74 -18.38 36.98
CA ASN A 40 16.12 -18.71 37.32
C ASN A 40 17.14 -18.27 36.25
N ILE A 41 16.67 -17.78 35.09
CA ILE A 41 17.55 -17.32 34.01
C ILE A 41 18.07 -15.91 34.35
N GLN A 42 19.40 -15.75 34.36
CA GLN A 42 20.07 -14.46 34.61
C GLN A 42 20.33 -13.63 33.34
N ILE A 43 19.80 -14.09 32.21
CA ILE A 43 20.01 -13.49 30.89
C ILE A 43 18.87 -12.49 30.60
N ASP A 44 19.17 -11.39 29.91
CA ASP A 44 18.17 -10.40 29.53
C ASP A 44 17.08 -10.95 28.60
N ALA A 45 15.88 -10.39 28.72
CA ALA A 45 14.68 -10.77 27.97
C ALA A 45 14.93 -10.86 26.45
N HIS A 46 15.63 -9.89 25.87
CA HIS A 46 15.91 -9.84 24.43
C HIS A 46 16.71 -11.05 23.92
N ILE A 47 17.59 -11.63 24.73
CA ILE A 47 18.37 -12.82 24.38
C ILE A 47 17.51 -14.08 24.54
N ILE A 48 16.72 -14.15 25.62
CA ILE A 48 15.76 -15.25 25.85
C ILE A 48 14.82 -15.39 24.65
N MET A 49 14.29 -14.26 24.18
CA MET A 49 13.36 -14.17 23.05
C MET A 49 13.98 -14.54 21.69
N ARG A 50 15.32 -14.61 21.58
CA ARG A 50 16.03 -15.14 20.40
C ARG A 50 16.28 -16.65 20.46
N SER A 51 15.92 -17.32 21.57
CA SER A 51 16.10 -18.76 21.69
C SER A 51 15.11 -19.54 20.80
N PRO A 52 15.45 -20.78 20.41
CA PRO A 52 14.56 -21.65 19.64
C PRO A 52 13.18 -21.87 20.27
N LEU A 53 13.06 -21.71 21.59
CA LEU A 53 11.81 -21.85 22.33
C LEU A 53 10.73 -20.85 21.90
N PHE A 54 11.14 -19.66 21.46
CA PHE A 54 10.23 -18.59 21.02
C PHE A 54 10.18 -18.44 19.50
N CYS A 55 10.75 -19.39 18.75
CA CYS A 55 10.53 -19.45 17.31
C CYS A 55 9.06 -19.76 17.00
N THR A 56 8.55 -19.15 15.92
CA THR A 56 7.14 -19.30 15.47
C THR A 56 6.72 -20.76 15.38
N VAL A 57 7.56 -21.61 14.76
CA VAL A 57 7.33 -23.06 14.61
C VAL A 57 7.07 -23.76 15.95
N ILE A 58 7.76 -23.38 17.02
CA ILE A 58 7.57 -23.99 18.35
C ILE A 58 6.33 -23.41 19.04
N LEU A 59 6.12 -22.10 18.95
CA LEU A 59 4.94 -21.45 19.54
C LEU A 59 3.64 -21.95 18.88
N ASP A 60 3.67 -22.22 17.58
CA ASP A 60 2.52 -22.75 16.84
C ASP A 60 2.27 -24.23 17.17
N GLU A 61 3.33 -25.04 17.35
CA GLU A 61 3.20 -26.41 17.88
C GLU A 61 2.61 -26.38 19.30
N PHE A 62 3.08 -25.49 20.17
CA PHE A 62 2.54 -25.31 21.52
C PHE A 62 1.05 -24.99 21.47
N SER A 63 0.63 -24.00 20.66
CA SER A 63 -0.78 -23.66 20.47
C SER A 63 -1.59 -24.87 19.97
N SER A 64 -1.08 -25.61 18.98
CA SER A 64 -1.71 -26.83 18.47
C SER A 64 -1.94 -27.89 19.56
N LYS A 65 -0.94 -28.12 20.42
CA LYS A 65 -1.06 -29.05 21.55
C LYS A 65 -2.04 -28.57 22.61
N VAL A 66 -2.10 -27.27 22.89
CA VAL A 66 -3.09 -26.68 23.80
C VAL A 66 -4.50 -26.94 23.28
N THR A 67 -4.76 -26.61 22.02
CA THR A 67 -6.09 -26.77 21.40
C THR A 67 -6.58 -28.22 21.35
N SER A 68 -5.67 -29.19 21.28
CA SER A 68 -6.00 -30.61 21.15
C SER A 68 -6.02 -31.37 22.48
N ASN A 69 -5.24 -30.97 23.48
CA ASN A 69 -4.98 -31.81 24.66
C ASN A 69 -5.25 -31.14 26.02
N VAL A 70 -5.56 -29.84 26.09
CA VAL A 70 -5.82 -29.16 27.37
C VAL A 70 -7.33 -29.09 27.63
N PRO A 71 -7.86 -29.82 28.63
CA PRO A 71 -9.25 -29.69 29.05
C PRO A 71 -9.47 -28.34 29.76
N THR A 72 -10.70 -27.83 29.70
CA THR A 72 -11.04 -26.50 30.23
C THR A 72 -10.79 -26.35 31.74
N SER A 73 -10.91 -27.43 32.54
CA SER A 73 -10.56 -27.42 33.97
C SER A 73 -9.07 -27.17 34.22
N GLN A 74 -8.20 -27.87 33.50
CA GLN A 74 -6.75 -27.66 33.56
C GLN A 74 -6.37 -26.26 33.04
N ALA A 75 -7.15 -25.72 32.11
CA ALA A 75 -6.89 -24.39 31.58
C ALA A 75 -7.04 -23.28 32.64
N ILE A 76 -8.05 -23.36 33.50
CA ILE A 76 -8.24 -22.39 34.59
C ILE A 76 -7.05 -22.45 35.56
N GLU A 77 -6.59 -23.65 35.91
CA GLU A 77 -5.38 -23.83 36.72
C GLU A 77 -4.16 -23.20 36.07
N ILE A 78 -3.97 -23.41 34.76
CA ILE A 78 -2.86 -22.81 33.99
C ILE A 78 -2.96 -21.28 33.97
N ILE A 79 -4.14 -20.72 33.75
CA ILE A 79 -4.35 -19.26 33.80
C ILE A 79 -3.99 -18.75 35.20
N ASN A 80 -4.40 -19.45 36.26
CA ASN A 80 -4.08 -19.08 37.64
C ASN A 80 -2.56 -19.13 37.94
N LEU A 81 -1.82 -20.05 37.33
CA LEU A 81 -0.35 -20.05 37.43
C LEU A 81 0.26 -18.79 36.82
N PHE A 82 -0.21 -18.37 35.64
CA PHE A 82 0.26 -17.13 35.02
C PHE A 82 -0.14 -15.89 35.83
N THR A 83 -1.40 -15.80 36.26
CA THR A 83 -1.90 -14.62 36.98
C THR A 83 -1.28 -14.49 38.37
N SER A 84 -1.06 -15.61 39.07
CA SER A 84 -0.36 -15.59 40.37
C SER A 84 1.05 -15.02 40.25
N LYS A 85 1.79 -15.35 39.19
CA LYS A 85 3.09 -14.74 38.91
C LYS A 85 2.93 -13.26 38.55
N LEU A 86 2.04 -12.93 37.63
CA LEU A 86 1.80 -11.57 37.17
C LEU A 86 1.47 -10.58 38.31
N PHE A 87 0.73 -11.01 39.33
CA PHE A 87 0.36 -10.18 40.48
C PHE A 87 1.45 -10.05 41.58
N CYS A 88 2.61 -10.69 41.42
CA CYS A 88 3.74 -10.60 42.36
C CYS A 88 4.78 -9.53 41.97
N LEU A 89 4.43 -8.57 41.10
CA LEU A 89 5.36 -7.53 40.67
C LEU A 89 5.59 -6.47 41.77
N PRO A 90 6.86 -6.09 42.03
CA PRO A 90 7.20 -5.12 43.08
C PRO A 90 6.73 -3.70 42.71
N GLY A 91 6.33 -2.91 43.71
CA GLY A 91 6.14 -1.46 43.61
C GLY A 91 4.85 -0.94 42.95
N PHE A 92 4.22 -1.68 42.04
CA PHE A 92 3.03 -1.21 41.30
C PHE A 92 1.70 -1.41 42.06
N PHE A 93 1.62 -2.45 42.90
CA PHE A 93 0.37 -2.83 43.58
C PHE A 93 0.18 -2.18 44.96
N GLU A 94 1.24 -1.62 45.57
CA GLU A 94 1.11 -0.99 46.88
C GLU A 94 0.43 0.39 46.82
N GLN A 95 0.48 1.09 45.67
CA GLN A 95 -0.16 2.39 45.49
C GLN A 95 -1.63 2.30 44.99
N SER A 96 -2.00 1.26 44.24
CA SER A 96 -3.37 1.06 43.75
C SER A 96 -4.35 0.56 44.83
N ILE A 97 -3.86 -0.13 45.87
CA ILE A 97 -4.67 -0.56 47.02
C ILE A 97 -5.13 0.64 47.87
N THR A 98 -4.45 1.79 47.80
CA THR A 98 -4.85 2.99 48.54
C THR A 98 -6.13 3.66 48.03
N ILE A 99 -6.62 3.29 46.84
CA ILE A 99 -7.83 3.87 46.24
C ILE A 99 -9.11 3.15 46.74
N ASN A 100 -9.01 1.89 47.18
CA ASN A 100 -10.11 1.17 47.83
C ASN A 100 -9.87 1.06 49.34
N LYS A 101 -10.40 2.04 50.08
CA LYS A 101 -10.50 1.96 51.54
C LYS A 101 -11.20 0.65 51.93
N SER A 102 -10.58 -0.07 52.87
CA SER A 102 -11.00 -1.33 53.48
C SER A 102 -10.69 -2.61 52.68
N ASN A 103 -9.42 -3.02 52.67
CA ASN A 103 -9.07 -4.42 52.91
C ASN A 103 -7.64 -4.55 53.44
N LYS A 104 -7.46 -5.46 54.40
CA LYS A 104 -6.22 -5.68 55.17
C LYS A 104 -4.98 -5.69 54.26
N LYS A 105 -4.00 -4.83 54.58
CA LYS A 105 -2.63 -4.91 54.06
C LYS A 105 -2.08 -6.32 54.33
N ARG A 106 -2.05 -7.18 53.31
CA ARG A 106 -1.17 -8.36 53.33
C ARG A 106 0.24 -7.85 53.12
N LYS A 107 1.14 -8.15 54.06
CA LYS A 107 2.58 -7.95 53.85
C LYS A 107 2.98 -8.75 52.60
N LEU A 108 3.56 -8.08 51.61
CA LEU A 108 4.27 -8.75 50.52
C LEU A 108 5.50 -9.41 51.14
N ASP A 109 5.63 -10.73 51.00
CA ASP A 109 6.87 -11.43 51.33
C ASP A 109 7.94 -10.98 50.31
N GLU A 110 9.00 -10.32 50.79
CA GLU A 110 10.11 -9.78 50.00
C GLU A 110 10.81 -10.84 49.13
N ASN A 111 10.60 -12.14 49.41
CA ASN A 111 11.17 -13.27 48.68
C ASN A 111 10.45 -13.66 47.37
N ASN A 112 9.34 -13.01 47.01
CA ASN A 112 8.55 -13.35 45.81
C ASN A 112 8.57 -12.26 44.72
N ILE A 113 9.57 -11.38 44.75
CA ILE A 113 9.71 -10.32 43.76
C ILE A 113 10.12 -10.93 42.40
N ILE A 114 9.29 -10.74 41.39
CA ILE A 114 9.59 -11.18 40.03
C ILE A 114 10.50 -10.17 39.33
N ASP A 115 11.57 -10.68 38.71
CA ASP A 115 12.40 -9.92 37.78
C ASP A 115 11.58 -9.54 36.53
N THR A 116 11.50 -8.25 36.21
CA THR A 116 10.71 -7.77 35.06
C THR A 116 11.21 -8.31 33.72
N LYS A 117 12.46 -8.82 33.67
CA LYS A 117 13.03 -9.51 32.49
C LYS A 117 12.25 -10.76 32.07
N ILE A 118 11.49 -11.41 32.97
CA ILE A 118 10.73 -12.62 32.63
C ILE A 118 9.34 -12.34 32.07
N LEU A 119 8.87 -11.09 32.14
CA LEU A 119 7.48 -10.75 31.80
C LEU A 119 7.17 -10.85 30.31
N GLU A 120 8.05 -10.36 29.44
CA GLU A 120 7.88 -10.45 27.98
C GLU A 120 7.77 -11.91 27.50
N PRO A 121 8.72 -12.83 27.81
CA PRO A 121 8.58 -14.23 27.40
C PRO A 121 7.38 -14.92 28.04
N MET A 122 7.05 -14.59 29.29
CA MET A 122 5.87 -15.14 29.97
C MET A 122 4.57 -14.74 29.28
N ILE A 123 4.39 -13.45 28.97
CA ILE A 123 3.17 -12.94 28.33
C ILE A 123 3.05 -13.40 26.89
N LEU A 124 4.16 -13.57 26.16
CA LEU A 124 4.10 -14.17 24.82
C LEU A 124 3.52 -15.60 24.86
N VAL A 125 3.98 -16.44 25.79
CA VAL A 125 3.48 -17.82 25.94
C VAL A 125 2.05 -17.82 26.49
N MET A 126 1.75 -16.97 27.47
CA MET A 126 0.39 -16.81 27.98
C MET A 126 -0.59 -16.38 26.88
N GLY A 127 -0.22 -15.42 26.03
CA GLY A 127 -1.03 -14.99 24.90
C GLY A 127 -1.27 -16.11 23.88
N LYS A 128 -0.24 -16.88 23.54
CA LYS A 128 -0.36 -18.07 22.67
C LYS A 128 -1.23 -19.17 23.29
N PHE A 129 -1.15 -19.36 24.60
CA PHE A 129 -1.99 -20.30 25.35
C PHE A 129 -3.46 -19.85 25.32
N LEU A 130 -3.73 -18.59 25.67
CA LEU A 130 -5.08 -18.02 25.72
C LEU A 130 -5.74 -18.09 24.34
N LYS A 131 -5.04 -17.72 23.25
CA LYS A 131 -5.59 -17.78 21.89
C LYS A 131 -5.88 -19.20 21.42
N ALA A 132 -5.14 -20.20 21.91
CA ALA A 132 -5.32 -21.60 21.57
C ALA A 132 -6.39 -22.30 22.41
N LEU A 133 -6.86 -21.65 23.48
CA LEU A 133 -7.75 -22.25 24.45
C LEU A 133 -9.18 -22.38 23.91
N LYS A 134 -9.76 -23.59 24.04
CA LYS A 134 -11.19 -23.82 23.82
C LYS A 134 -11.95 -23.72 25.14
N ILE A 135 -12.62 -22.60 25.35
CA ILE A 135 -13.43 -22.37 26.56
C ILE A 135 -14.81 -23.00 26.34
N SER A 136 -15.18 -24.00 27.14
CA SER A 136 -16.53 -24.54 27.14
C SER A 136 -17.52 -23.56 27.79
N ALA A 137 -18.79 -23.63 27.41
CA ALA A 137 -19.84 -22.74 27.92
C ALA A 137 -19.93 -22.75 29.46
N SER A 138 -19.70 -23.91 30.09
CA SER A 138 -19.75 -24.11 31.55
C SER A 138 -18.70 -23.32 32.33
N PHE A 139 -17.56 -22.99 31.72
CA PHE A 139 -16.45 -22.29 32.37
C PHE A 139 -16.29 -20.86 31.86
N LYS A 140 -17.20 -20.41 31.00
CA LYS A 140 -17.15 -19.08 30.39
C LYS A 140 -17.17 -18.00 31.47
N ASP A 141 -18.16 -18.02 32.37
CA ASP A 141 -18.30 -16.99 33.41
C ASP A 141 -17.11 -16.93 34.37
N GLU A 142 -16.53 -18.08 34.71
CA GLU A 142 -15.32 -18.14 35.55
C GLU A 142 -14.10 -17.56 34.83
N THR A 143 -13.94 -17.89 33.56
CA THR A 143 -12.85 -17.36 32.72
C THR A 143 -12.99 -15.85 32.52
N GLU A 144 -14.20 -15.34 32.26
CA GLU A 144 -14.48 -13.91 32.13
C GLU A 144 -14.16 -13.13 33.43
N LYS A 145 -14.48 -13.70 34.59
CA LYS A 145 -14.10 -13.11 35.89
C LYS A 145 -12.59 -13.00 36.05
N ILE A 146 -11.84 -14.01 35.60
CA ILE A 146 -10.37 -13.97 35.64
C ILE A 146 -9.85 -12.90 34.67
N PHE A 147 -10.39 -12.81 33.46
CA PHE A 147 -10.00 -11.78 32.49
C PHE A 147 -10.26 -10.37 33.02
N GLN A 148 -11.43 -10.13 33.63
CA GLN A 148 -11.72 -8.88 34.30
C GLN A 148 -10.74 -8.60 35.44
N THR A 149 -10.42 -9.61 36.25
CA THR A 149 -9.43 -9.48 37.33
C THR A 149 -8.04 -9.10 36.80
N ILE A 150 -7.61 -9.67 35.67
CA ILE A 150 -6.35 -9.29 35.00
C ILE A 150 -6.40 -7.82 34.58
N PHE A 151 -7.54 -7.35 34.04
CA PHE A 151 -7.68 -5.95 33.67
C PHE A 151 -7.60 -5.02 34.88
N ASP A 152 -8.44 -5.26 35.88
CA ASP A 152 -8.56 -4.39 37.06
C ASP A 152 -7.26 -4.33 37.87
N ARG A 153 -6.54 -5.45 37.97
CA ARG A 153 -5.33 -5.54 38.79
C ARG A 153 -4.07 -5.19 38.02
N PHE A 154 -3.95 -5.53 36.74
CA PHE A 154 -2.69 -5.39 36.02
C PHE A 154 -2.75 -4.39 34.88
N ILE A 155 -3.65 -4.59 33.91
CA ILE A 155 -3.67 -3.78 32.67
C ILE A 155 -4.04 -2.34 32.97
N TYR A 156 -5.17 -2.11 33.65
CA TYR A 156 -5.68 -0.76 33.90
C TYR A 156 -4.71 0.06 34.75
N PRO A 157 -4.18 -0.42 35.89
CA PRO A 157 -3.24 0.36 36.70
C PRO A 157 -1.97 0.76 35.93
N ILE A 158 -1.38 -0.14 35.14
CA ILE A 158 -0.15 0.15 34.37
C ILE A 158 -0.38 1.24 33.33
N LEU A 159 -1.52 1.19 32.63
CA LEU A 159 -1.83 2.15 31.56
C LEU A 159 -2.38 3.48 32.07
N SER A 160 -2.99 3.49 33.27
CA SER A 160 -3.61 4.70 33.86
C SER A 160 -2.65 5.60 34.65
N CYS A 161 -1.45 5.12 35.00
CA CYS A 161 -0.51 5.84 35.85
C CYS A 161 0.46 6.71 35.05
N ASP A 162 0.60 7.98 35.46
CA ASP A 162 1.58 8.93 34.89
C ASP A 162 2.97 8.76 35.54
N TYR A 163 3.88 8.06 34.87
CA TYR A 163 5.26 7.86 35.34
C TYR A 163 6.20 8.93 34.80
N THR A 164 6.15 10.13 35.36
CA THR A 164 6.87 11.27 34.77
C THR A 164 8.35 11.41 35.13
N ASN A 165 8.96 10.69 36.09
CA ASN A 165 10.27 11.15 36.57
C ASN A 165 11.36 10.17 37.05
N LYS A 166 11.17 8.84 37.19
CA LYS A 166 12.29 7.94 37.61
C LYS A 166 12.34 6.53 37.01
N ASP A 167 11.21 5.95 36.59
CA ASP A 167 11.13 4.56 36.10
C ASP A 167 10.55 4.45 34.69
N GLU A 168 10.89 5.41 33.80
CA GLU A 168 10.29 5.52 32.46
C GLU A 168 10.50 4.24 31.61
N LEU A 169 11.73 3.71 31.55
CA LEU A 169 12.03 2.48 30.81
C LEU A 169 11.30 1.24 31.37
N LEU A 170 11.16 1.17 32.70
CA LEU A 170 10.44 0.08 33.36
C LEU A 170 8.96 0.16 33.04
N HIS A 171 8.37 1.36 33.10
CA HIS A 171 6.99 1.62 32.75
C HIS A 171 6.70 1.31 31.28
N GLU A 172 7.58 1.66 30.36
CA GLU A 172 7.39 1.38 28.93
C GLU A 172 7.37 -0.12 28.63
N ASN A 173 8.28 -0.88 29.26
CA ASN A 173 8.31 -2.34 29.13
C ASN A 173 7.04 -2.97 29.73
N LEU A 174 6.59 -2.50 30.90
CA LEU A 174 5.34 -2.96 31.51
C LEU A 174 4.12 -2.59 30.67
N SER A 175 4.10 -1.40 30.06
CA SER A 175 3.05 -0.94 29.17
C SER A 175 2.94 -1.82 27.94
N TYR A 176 4.07 -2.19 27.31
CA TYR A 176 4.07 -3.15 26.21
C TYR A 176 3.46 -4.50 26.62
N VAL A 177 3.88 -5.03 27.78
CA VAL A 177 3.38 -6.31 28.30
C VAL A 177 1.88 -6.24 28.59
N ALA A 178 1.40 -5.15 29.21
CA ALA A 178 -0.01 -4.91 29.48
C ALA A 178 -0.84 -4.78 28.19
N LEU A 179 -0.36 -4.02 27.20
CA LEU A 179 -1.01 -3.85 25.91
C LEU A 179 -1.06 -5.17 25.12
N SER A 180 0.02 -5.95 25.12
CA SER A 180 0.05 -7.27 24.46
C SER A 180 -0.95 -8.24 25.08
N LEU A 181 -1.07 -8.26 26.40
CA LEU A 181 -2.04 -9.12 27.08
C LEU A 181 -3.47 -8.63 26.84
N HIS A 182 -3.70 -7.32 26.90
CA HIS A 182 -5.01 -6.73 26.61
C HIS A 182 -5.47 -7.07 25.18
N HIS A 183 -4.59 -6.90 24.18
CA HIS A 183 -4.87 -7.27 22.80
C HIS A 183 -5.28 -8.74 22.67
N ALA A 184 -4.56 -9.65 23.35
CA ALA A 184 -4.90 -11.06 23.32
C ALA A 184 -6.28 -11.34 23.94
N LEU A 185 -6.61 -10.69 25.06
CA LEU A 185 -7.90 -10.87 25.73
C LEU A 185 -9.08 -10.34 24.91
N VAL A 186 -8.92 -9.18 24.26
CA VAL A 186 -9.94 -8.61 23.35
C VAL A 186 -10.20 -9.54 22.16
N ASP A 187 -9.16 -10.17 21.59
CA ASP A 187 -9.31 -11.14 20.49
C ASP A 187 -10.15 -12.36 20.89
N ILE A 188 -10.11 -12.76 22.15
CA ILE A 188 -10.68 -14.03 22.63
C ILE A 188 -12.07 -13.83 23.22
N SER A 189 -12.33 -12.69 23.87
CA SER A 189 -13.61 -12.43 24.53
C SER A 189 -14.20 -11.07 24.19
N THR A 190 -15.35 -11.12 23.52
CA THR A 190 -16.21 -9.96 23.27
C THR A 190 -16.85 -9.42 24.55
N THR A 191 -17.08 -10.27 25.56
CA THR A 191 -17.62 -9.85 26.86
C THR A 191 -16.58 -9.03 27.64
N TYR A 192 -15.34 -9.52 27.69
CA TYR A 192 -14.21 -8.78 28.26
C TYR A 192 -14.04 -7.41 27.59
N TRP A 193 -14.03 -7.38 26.25
CA TRP A 193 -13.91 -6.12 25.51
C TRP A 193 -15.04 -5.13 25.88
N LYS A 194 -16.30 -5.56 25.90
CA LYS A 194 -17.44 -4.71 26.28
C LYS A 194 -17.30 -4.12 27.68
N ASN A 195 -16.82 -4.90 28.64
CA ASN A 195 -16.65 -4.45 30.02
C ASN A 195 -15.52 -3.43 30.16
N THR A 196 -14.51 -3.50 29.29
CA THR A 196 -13.31 -2.66 29.37
C THR A 196 -13.35 -1.44 28.45
N ALA A 197 -14.12 -1.48 27.36
CA ALA A 197 -14.33 -0.39 26.39
C ALA A 197 -15.21 0.75 26.94
N THR A 198 -14.87 1.23 28.13
CA THR A 198 -15.47 2.41 28.77
C THR A 198 -14.88 3.69 28.18
N SER A 199 -15.62 4.80 28.22
CA SER A 199 -15.12 6.10 27.75
C SER A 199 -13.79 6.49 28.43
N ASN A 200 -13.71 6.28 29.74
CA ASN A 200 -12.49 6.55 30.52
C ASN A 200 -11.29 5.74 30.03
N PHE A 201 -11.46 4.45 29.73
CA PHE A 201 -10.36 3.64 29.23
C PHE A 201 -9.96 4.02 27.80
N MET A 202 -10.93 4.39 26.96
CA MET A 202 -10.65 4.91 25.62
C MET A 202 -9.86 6.23 25.68
N ASP A 203 -10.17 7.10 26.64
CA ASP A 203 -9.40 8.34 26.89
C ASP A 203 -7.98 8.05 27.36
N ILE A 204 -7.77 7.03 28.22
CA ILE A 204 -6.43 6.56 28.60
C ILE A 204 -5.66 6.10 27.36
N LEU A 205 -6.27 5.26 26.52
CA LEU A 205 -5.64 4.78 25.30
C LEU A 205 -5.32 5.92 24.33
N PHE A 206 -6.19 6.93 24.22
CA PHE A 206 -5.98 8.09 23.36
C PHE A 206 -4.81 8.96 23.85
N ASN A 207 -4.78 9.27 25.15
CA ASN A 207 -3.79 10.17 25.75
C ASN A 207 -2.44 9.50 26.03
N ALA A 208 -2.36 8.17 26.01
CA ALA A 208 -1.12 7.45 26.23
C ALA A 208 -0.03 7.87 25.23
N THR A 209 1.07 8.40 25.76
CA THR A 209 2.29 8.73 25.00
C THR A 209 3.43 7.83 25.47
N LEU A 210 3.99 7.04 24.55
CA LEU A 210 5.09 6.11 24.79
C LEU A 210 6.24 6.44 23.84
N ARG A 211 7.48 6.12 24.21
CA ARG A 211 8.69 6.34 23.39
C ARG A 211 9.26 5.03 22.85
N ASN A 212 9.12 3.92 23.58
CA ASN A 212 9.57 2.61 23.12
C ASN A 212 8.82 2.15 21.86
N PRO A 213 9.51 1.80 20.74
CA PRO A 213 8.89 1.32 19.51
C PRO A 213 7.92 0.16 19.69
N LYS A 214 8.27 -0.85 20.50
CA LYS A 214 7.39 -2.02 20.75
C LYS A 214 6.10 -1.60 21.43
N SER A 215 6.20 -0.72 22.43
CA SER A 215 5.05 -0.26 23.20
C SER A 215 4.14 0.63 22.36
N ILE A 216 4.69 1.53 21.54
CA ILE A 216 3.92 2.33 20.57
C ILE A 216 3.22 1.42 19.57
N LEU A 217 3.94 0.44 19.02
CA LEU A 217 3.41 -0.49 18.03
C LEU A 217 2.17 -1.24 18.57
N PHE A 218 2.26 -1.76 19.80
CA PHE A 218 1.14 -2.46 20.44
C PHE A 218 0.02 -1.53 20.89
N LEU A 219 0.34 -0.30 21.30
CA LEU A 219 -0.68 0.71 21.59
C LEU A 219 -1.50 0.99 20.33
N ASN A 220 -0.84 1.13 19.18
CA ASN A 220 -1.52 1.29 17.89
C ASN A 220 -2.38 0.07 17.54
N LYS A 221 -1.88 -1.16 17.74
CA LYS A 221 -2.71 -2.37 17.55
C LYS A 221 -3.96 -2.36 18.42
N VAL A 222 -3.82 -2.05 19.71
CA VAL A 222 -4.93 -2.00 20.66
C VAL A 222 -5.95 -0.92 20.25
N ARG A 223 -5.49 0.28 19.88
CA ARG A 223 -6.36 1.37 19.40
C ARG A 223 -7.17 0.93 18.18
N LEU A 224 -6.53 0.37 17.17
CA LEU A 224 -7.19 -0.11 15.95
C LEU A 224 -8.13 -1.29 16.22
N GLN A 225 -7.74 -2.22 17.09
CA GLN A 225 -8.58 -3.34 17.51
C GLN A 225 -9.85 -2.87 18.21
N HIS A 226 -9.78 -1.85 19.07
CA HIS A 226 -10.96 -1.25 19.69
C HIS A 226 -11.87 -0.56 18.67
N VAL A 227 -11.31 0.12 17.68
CA VAL A 227 -12.08 0.71 16.57
C VAL A 227 -12.75 -0.40 15.75
N TYR A 228 -12.04 -1.47 15.41
CA TYR A 228 -12.58 -2.62 14.70
C TYR A 228 -13.73 -3.29 15.46
N GLN A 229 -13.54 -3.60 16.74
CA GLN A 229 -14.57 -4.26 17.55
C GLN A 229 -15.79 -3.35 17.70
N SER A 230 -15.58 -2.05 17.94
CA SER A 230 -16.67 -1.08 18.03
C SER A 230 -17.46 -1.00 16.72
N THR A 231 -16.78 -0.86 15.58
CA THR A 231 -17.46 -0.76 14.27
C THR A 231 -18.19 -2.03 13.89
N SER A 232 -17.55 -3.19 14.10
CA SER A 232 -18.12 -4.50 13.80
C SER A 232 -19.34 -4.79 14.68
N PHE A 233 -19.25 -4.53 15.98
CA PHE A 233 -20.36 -4.73 16.91
C PHE A 233 -21.54 -3.81 16.63
N MET A 234 -21.28 -2.53 16.32
CA MET A 234 -22.32 -1.53 16.07
C MET A 234 -23.05 -1.76 14.75
N LYS A 235 -22.40 -2.30 13.70
CA LYS A 235 -23.06 -2.71 12.44
C LYS A 235 -24.23 -3.68 12.66
N TYR A 236 -24.24 -4.44 13.77
CA TYR A 236 -25.28 -5.42 14.07
C TYR A 236 -26.34 -4.94 15.07
N GLN A 237 -26.15 -3.82 15.77
CA GLN A 237 -27.04 -3.44 16.88
C GLN A 237 -27.73 -2.08 16.77
N TYR A 238 -27.12 -0.97 16.31
CA TYR A 238 -27.80 0.35 16.24
C TYR A 238 -27.10 1.35 15.28
N ASN A 239 -27.83 2.39 14.83
CA ASN A 239 -27.23 3.56 14.16
C ASN A 239 -26.27 4.28 15.12
N MET A 240 -25.08 4.65 14.64
CA MET A 240 -24.06 5.33 15.43
C MET A 240 -24.56 6.69 15.96
N ASN A 241 -24.35 6.95 17.26
CA ASN A 241 -24.40 8.33 17.78
C ASN A 241 -23.11 9.06 17.38
N ASP A 242 -23.21 10.34 17.02
CA ASP A 242 -22.08 11.15 16.52
C ASP A 242 -20.89 11.18 17.50
N ASP A 243 -21.15 11.24 18.80
CA ASP A 243 -20.10 11.26 19.84
C ASP A 243 -19.24 9.98 19.85
N SER A 244 -19.83 8.82 19.59
CA SER A 244 -19.11 7.56 19.54
C SER A 244 -18.19 7.50 18.33
N ILE A 245 -18.65 7.99 17.17
CA ILE A 245 -17.80 8.10 15.97
C ILE A 245 -16.61 9.04 16.25
N ILE A 246 -16.84 10.17 16.91
CA ILE A 246 -15.78 11.13 17.24
C ILE A 246 -14.67 10.48 18.08
N ILE A 247 -15.02 9.68 19.09
CA ILE A 247 -14.03 8.97 19.93
C ILE A 247 -13.23 7.97 19.08
N LEU A 248 -13.90 7.20 18.22
CA LEU A 248 -13.20 6.22 17.36
C LEU A 248 -12.26 6.92 16.38
N ARG A 249 -12.66 8.06 15.80
CA ARG A 249 -11.81 8.86 14.92
C ARG A 249 -10.57 9.38 15.64
N LYS A 250 -10.71 9.86 16.88
CA LYS A 250 -9.57 10.29 17.71
C LYS A 250 -8.54 9.17 17.91
N LEU A 251 -8.98 7.93 18.11
CA LEU A 251 -8.06 6.79 18.23
C LEU A 251 -7.29 6.54 16.93
N VAL A 252 -7.98 6.60 15.79
CA VAL A 252 -7.34 6.46 14.46
C VAL A 252 -6.37 7.62 14.21
N ASP A 253 -6.75 8.86 14.50
CA ASP A 253 -5.87 10.02 14.34
C ASP A 253 -4.62 9.89 15.22
N SER A 254 -4.76 9.41 16.45
CA SER A 254 -3.61 9.16 17.35
C SER A 254 -2.66 8.09 16.81
N VAL A 255 -3.17 7.07 16.10
CA VAL A 255 -2.33 6.11 15.36
C VAL A 255 -1.63 6.80 14.20
N LEU A 256 -2.34 7.60 13.42
CA LEU A 256 -1.79 8.28 12.25
C LEU A 256 -0.76 9.35 12.61
N LEU A 257 -0.80 9.94 13.80
CA LEU A 257 0.26 10.83 14.32
C LEU A 257 1.61 10.12 14.50
N THR A 258 1.61 8.80 14.63
CA THR A 258 2.85 8.00 14.71
C THR A 258 3.39 7.60 13.34
N LEU A 259 2.67 7.92 12.27
CA LEU A 259 3.06 7.63 10.89
C LEU A 259 4.20 8.59 10.50
N LYS A 260 5.39 8.04 10.29
CA LYS A 260 6.56 8.77 9.81
C LYS A 260 7.07 8.10 8.54
N GLU A 261 7.37 8.89 7.52
CA GLU A 261 8.10 8.37 6.36
C GLU A 261 9.48 7.88 6.82
N PRO A 262 9.94 6.70 6.38
CA PRO A 262 11.28 6.24 6.68
C PRO A 262 12.30 7.16 6.00
N GLU A 263 13.47 7.30 6.62
CA GLU A 263 14.55 8.15 6.12
C GLU A 263 15.15 7.62 4.81
N SER A 264 15.06 6.31 4.55
CA SER A 264 15.61 5.67 3.35
C SER A 264 14.73 4.50 2.87
N PRO A 265 14.66 4.25 1.54
CA PRO A 265 14.09 3.02 0.97
C PRO A 265 14.83 1.74 1.41
N ASP A 266 16.06 1.82 1.90
CA ASP A 266 16.80 0.60 2.23
C ASP A 266 16.43 0.04 3.60
N ILE A 267 15.60 0.74 4.37
CA ILE A 267 15.18 0.32 5.70
C ILE A 267 14.22 -0.87 5.57
N THR A 268 14.61 -1.98 6.18
CA THR A 268 13.86 -3.23 6.23
C THR A 268 13.56 -3.65 7.67
N TRP A 269 12.59 -4.54 7.81
CA TRP A 269 12.27 -5.18 9.08
C TRP A 269 12.04 -6.69 8.89
N THR A 270 12.57 -7.49 9.82
CA THR A 270 12.47 -8.96 9.78
C THR A 270 11.07 -9.49 10.14
N GLY A 271 10.15 -8.62 10.54
CA GLY A 271 8.84 -8.98 11.10
C GLY A 271 8.89 -9.45 12.56
N LYS A 272 10.09 -9.53 13.17
CA LYS A 272 10.26 -9.95 14.56
C LYS A 272 10.35 -8.75 15.49
N LEU A 273 9.55 -8.75 16.56
CA LEU A 273 9.55 -7.68 17.57
C LEU A 273 10.91 -7.50 18.25
N VAL A 274 11.70 -8.56 18.38
CA VAL A 274 13.04 -8.49 19.00
C VAL A 274 14.02 -7.66 18.17
N ASP A 275 13.79 -7.56 16.86
CA ASP A 275 14.64 -6.81 15.93
C ASP A 275 14.06 -5.41 15.64
N LEU A 276 12.96 -5.03 16.31
CA LEU A 276 12.34 -3.71 16.18
C LEU A 276 13.17 -2.64 16.92
N ASN A 277 13.50 -1.56 16.22
CA ASN A 277 14.22 -0.40 16.74
C ASN A 277 13.62 0.90 16.18
N ASN A 278 14.21 2.06 16.51
CA ASN A 278 13.69 3.35 16.04
C ASN A 278 13.81 3.54 14.51
N GLU A 279 14.83 2.96 13.88
CA GLU A 279 15.10 3.09 12.45
C GLU A 279 14.04 2.35 11.63
N ASN A 280 13.74 1.11 11.99
CA ASN A 280 12.77 0.26 11.29
C ASN A 280 11.33 0.36 11.82
N PHE A 281 11.09 1.17 12.86
CA PHE A 281 9.76 1.38 13.43
C PHE A 281 8.74 1.85 12.39
N ALA A 282 9.14 2.75 11.48
CA ALA A 282 8.27 3.22 10.41
C ALA A 282 7.72 2.03 9.60
N VAL A 283 8.60 1.12 9.15
CA VAL A 283 8.21 -0.08 8.38
C VAL A 283 7.23 -0.95 9.16
N ALA A 284 7.51 -1.21 10.43
CA ALA A 284 6.64 -2.01 11.29
C ALA A 284 5.26 -1.36 11.50
N ASN A 285 5.22 -0.04 11.71
CA ASN A 285 3.98 0.69 11.88
C ASN A 285 3.16 0.72 10.58
N PHE A 286 3.82 0.86 9.43
CA PHE A 286 3.18 0.72 8.11
C PHE A 286 2.65 -0.70 7.88
N MET A 287 3.35 -1.74 8.32
CA MET A 287 2.84 -3.11 8.25
C MET A 287 1.52 -3.27 9.02
N ILE A 288 1.36 -2.58 10.15
CA ILE A 288 0.10 -2.63 10.92
C ILE A 288 -1.00 -1.85 10.21
N ILE A 289 -0.71 -0.61 9.79
CA ILE A 289 -1.72 0.28 9.22
C ILE A 289 -2.17 -0.20 7.85
N LEU A 290 -1.23 -0.55 6.98
CA LEU A 290 -1.54 -1.04 5.64
C LEU A 290 -1.83 -2.53 5.66
N GLY A 291 -0.99 -3.34 6.31
CA GLY A 291 -1.08 -4.81 6.26
C GLY A 291 -2.22 -5.41 7.06
N ASP A 292 -2.44 -4.95 8.29
CA ASP A 292 -3.36 -5.62 9.22
C ASP A 292 -4.71 -4.90 9.36
N TRP A 293 -4.77 -3.57 9.12
CA TRP A 293 -5.91 -2.72 9.54
C TRP A 293 -6.30 -1.62 8.54
N LEU A 294 -6.00 -1.79 7.25
CA LEU A 294 -6.26 -0.75 6.25
C LEU A 294 -7.75 -0.46 6.10
N ASP A 295 -8.60 -1.49 6.19
CA ASP A 295 -10.05 -1.38 6.20
C ASP A 295 -10.57 -0.48 7.33
N VAL A 296 -10.08 -0.67 8.56
CA VAL A 296 -10.48 0.11 9.74
C VAL A 296 -10.04 1.55 9.59
N VAL A 297 -8.77 1.76 9.22
CA VAL A 297 -8.19 3.09 9.09
C VAL A 297 -8.89 3.86 7.97
N SER A 298 -9.04 3.27 6.78
CA SER A 298 -9.63 3.93 5.61
C SER A 298 -11.10 4.33 5.81
N ASN A 299 -11.86 3.55 6.57
CA ASN A 299 -13.27 3.84 6.86
C ASN A 299 -13.46 4.90 7.95
N MET A 300 -12.47 5.12 8.81
CA MET A 300 -12.58 6.01 9.97
C MET A 300 -11.73 7.27 9.90
N CYS A 301 -10.67 7.30 9.10
CA CYS A 301 -9.82 8.47 9.00
C CYS A 301 -10.51 9.62 8.24
N HIS A 302 -10.04 10.84 8.49
CA HIS A 302 -10.43 12.00 7.70
C HIS A 302 -9.86 11.93 6.27
N GLU A 303 -10.50 12.63 5.32
CA GLU A 303 -10.13 12.61 3.91
C GLU A 303 -8.67 13.06 3.65
N HIS A 304 -8.16 14.02 4.43
CA HIS A 304 -6.77 14.46 4.32
C HIS A 304 -5.77 13.37 4.74
N HIS A 305 -6.08 12.61 5.79
CA HIS A 305 -5.28 11.46 6.22
C HIS A 305 -5.32 10.32 5.20
N LEU A 306 -6.49 10.06 4.62
CA LEU A 306 -6.65 9.09 3.55
C LEU A 306 -5.80 9.45 2.33
N ALA A 307 -5.79 10.73 1.95
CA ALA A 307 -4.95 11.23 0.88
C ALA A 307 -3.45 11.05 1.17
N LEU A 308 -3.01 11.23 2.42
CA LEU A 308 -1.62 10.95 2.83
C LEU A 308 -1.28 9.46 2.66
N ILE A 309 -2.16 8.55 3.08
CA ILE A 309 -1.96 7.10 2.93
C ILE A 309 -1.85 6.72 1.46
N ILE A 310 -2.77 7.20 0.61
CA ILE A 310 -2.73 6.92 -0.84
C ILE A 310 -1.45 7.49 -1.46
N ARG A 311 -1.08 8.71 -1.11
CA ARG A 311 0.16 9.36 -1.58
C ARG A 311 1.39 8.54 -1.23
N LEU A 312 1.45 7.99 -0.03
CA LEU A 312 2.52 7.10 0.41
C LEU A 312 2.57 5.82 -0.42
N ILE A 313 1.42 5.16 -0.62
CA ILE A 313 1.33 3.96 -1.46
C ILE A 313 1.86 4.25 -2.87
N ILE A 314 1.42 5.35 -3.49
CA ILE A 314 1.84 5.75 -4.84
C ILE A 314 3.35 6.00 -4.88
N ASN A 315 3.86 6.88 -4.01
CA ASN A 315 5.25 7.32 -4.04
C ASN A 315 6.23 6.19 -3.74
N TRP A 316 5.91 5.32 -2.76
CA TRP A 316 6.77 4.18 -2.44
C TRP A 316 6.69 3.09 -3.51
N SER A 317 5.53 2.82 -4.10
CA SER A 317 5.45 1.86 -5.21
C SER A 317 6.28 2.30 -6.42
N ILE A 318 6.28 3.61 -6.70
CA ILE A 318 7.09 4.22 -7.74
C ILE A 318 8.59 4.12 -7.42
N ALA A 319 8.98 4.43 -6.18
CA ALA A 319 10.37 4.38 -5.74
C ALA A 319 10.97 2.96 -5.83
N TYR A 320 10.20 1.94 -5.48
CA TYR A 320 10.68 0.54 -5.38
C TYR A 320 10.43 -0.34 -6.60
N SER A 321 9.68 0.13 -7.61
CA SER A 321 9.47 -0.59 -8.88
C SER A 321 10.76 -0.99 -9.64
N SER A 322 11.92 -0.48 -9.20
CA SER A 322 13.25 -0.76 -9.77
C SER A 322 14.11 -1.77 -8.98
N ILE A 323 13.62 -2.35 -7.89
CA ILE A 323 14.40 -3.26 -7.02
C ILE A 323 13.85 -4.69 -7.16
N ASP A 324 14.74 -5.67 -7.34
CA ASP A 324 14.36 -7.09 -7.46
C ASP A 324 13.96 -7.66 -6.09
N LEU A 325 12.65 -7.75 -5.85
CA LEU A 325 12.06 -8.06 -4.54
C LEU A 325 12.12 -9.54 -4.17
N HIS A 326 12.54 -10.41 -5.10
CA HIS A 326 12.51 -11.86 -4.90
C HIS A 326 13.58 -12.41 -3.95
N HIS A 327 14.55 -11.58 -3.54
CA HIS A 327 15.67 -12.02 -2.70
C HIS A 327 15.63 -11.53 -1.25
N LEU A 328 14.70 -10.65 -0.88
CA LEU A 328 14.64 -10.08 0.46
C LEU A 328 13.80 -10.98 1.38
N LYS A 329 14.45 -11.57 2.39
CA LYS A 329 13.77 -12.23 3.51
C LYS A 329 13.08 -11.24 4.47
N GLU A 330 13.28 -9.94 4.23
CA GLU A 330 12.87 -8.85 5.10
C GLU A 330 11.86 -7.94 4.40
N ILE A 331 10.99 -7.33 5.19
CA ILE A 331 9.87 -6.50 4.75
C ILE A 331 10.36 -5.06 4.64
N SER A 332 10.12 -4.40 3.50
CA SER A 332 10.27 -2.95 3.32
C SER A 332 8.94 -2.28 3.03
N ILE A 333 8.84 -0.95 3.13
CA ILE A 333 7.61 -0.24 2.75
C ILE A 333 7.26 -0.50 1.29
N GLY A 334 8.26 -0.53 0.40
CA GLY A 334 8.06 -0.88 -1.00
C GLY A 334 7.41 -2.24 -1.20
N THR A 335 7.94 -3.27 -0.50
CA THR A 335 7.34 -4.61 -0.55
C THR A 335 5.89 -4.60 -0.07
N LEU A 336 5.59 -3.87 1.00
CA LEU A 336 4.24 -3.75 1.56
C LEU A 336 3.29 -3.06 0.58
N CYS A 337 3.67 -1.90 0.03
CA CYS A 337 2.84 -1.17 -0.92
C CYS A 337 2.55 -2.01 -2.18
N LEU A 338 3.55 -2.74 -2.70
CA LEU A 338 3.36 -3.61 -3.85
C LEU A 338 2.52 -4.86 -3.53
N GLN A 339 2.64 -5.42 -2.32
CA GLN A 339 1.75 -6.49 -1.86
C GLN A 339 0.29 -5.99 -1.79
N HIS A 340 0.08 -4.78 -1.27
CA HIS A 340 -1.25 -4.16 -1.19
C HIS A 340 -1.87 -3.87 -2.55
N LEU A 341 -1.09 -3.37 -3.50
CA LEU A 341 -1.60 -3.15 -4.86
C LEU A 341 -1.96 -4.45 -5.59
N LYS A 342 -1.47 -5.59 -5.10
CA LYS A 342 -1.84 -6.92 -5.61
C LYS A 342 -2.97 -7.56 -4.79
N SER A 343 -3.38 -6.96 -3.67
CA SER A 343 -4.45 -7.49 -2.82
C SER A 343 -5.82 -7.04 -3.32
N ALA A 344 -6.83 -7.90 -3.18
CA ALA A 344 -8.21 -7.54 -3.50
C ALA A 344 -8.73 -6.41 -2.60
N GLU A 345 -8.25 -6.36 -1.35
CA GLU A 345 -8.64 -5.37 -0.35
C GLU A 345 -8.43 -3.94 -0.84
N PHE A 346 -7.31 -3.65 -1.52
CA PHE A 346 -7.06 -2.32 -2.07
C PHE A 346 -8.14 -1.90 -3.09
N PHE A 347 -8.58 -2.81 -3.96
CA PHE A 347 -9.55 -2.52 -5.01
C PHE A 347 -11.00 -2.47 -4.49
N GLU A 348 -11.30 -3.16 -3.40
CA GLU A 348 -12.63 -3.24 -2.82
C GLU A 348 -12.94 -2.11 -1.83
N LEU A 349 -11.90 -1.51 -1.22
CA LEU A 349 -12.07 -0.42 -0.26
C LEU A 349 -12.48 0.88 -0.95
N LYS A 350 -13.80 1.13 -0.94
CA LYS A 350 -14.43 2.33 -1.51
C LYS A 350 -13.74 3.66 -1.14
N PRO A 351 -13.37 3.94 0.12
CA PRO A 351 -12.71 5.21 0.46
C PRO A 351 -11.40 5.43 -0.32
N LEU A 352 -10.58 4.37 -0.46
CA LEU A 352 -9.33 4.44 -1.21
C LEU A 352 -9.59 4.67 -2.69
N ARG A 353 -10.50 3.88 -3.27
CA ARG A 353 -10.90 3.97 -4.68
C ARG A 353 -11.40 5.37 -5.04
N ASP A 354 -12.30 5.93 -4.24
CA ASP A 354 -12.92 7.24 -4.50
C ASP A 354 -11.90 8.40 -4.41
N ASN A 355 -10.76 8.21 -3.74
CA ASN A 355 -9.72 9.24 -3.59
C ASN A 355 -8.48 9.00 -4.46
N PHE A 356 -8.33 7.79 -5.03
CA PHE A 356 -7.09 7.38 -5.68
C PHE A 356 -6.72 8.28 -6.87
N VAL A 357 -7.62 8.48 -7.82
CA VAL A 357 -7.32 9.25 -9.04
C VAL A 357 -7.03 10.71 -8.71
N ARG A 358 -7.78 11.30 -7.77
CA ARG A 358 -7.51 12.66 -7.28
C ARG A 358 -6.07 12.79 -6.76
N VAL A 359 -5.66 11.91 -5.85
CA VAL A 359 -4.31 11.94 -5.25
C VAL A 359 -3.23 11.61 -6.28
N TYR A 360 -3.49 10.68 -7.20
CA TYR A 360 -2.58 10.38 -8.30
C TYR A 360 -2.33 11.62 -9.17
N LEU A 361 -3.39 12.35 -9.54
CA LEU A 361 -3.29 13.59 -10.30
C LEU A 361 -2.53 14.68 -9.51
N GLU A 362 -2.72 14.77 -8.19
CA GLU A 362 -1.93 15.69 -7.33
C GLU A 362 -0.44 15.36 -7.36
N GLU A 363 -0.06 14.09 -7.29
CA GLU A 363 1.34 13.68 -7.27
C GLU A 363 2.02 13.85 -8.64
N ILE A 364 1.36 13.46 -9.74
CA ILE A 364 1.93 13.64 -11.07
C ILE A 364 2.00 15.14 -11.44
N PHE A 365 1.06 15.97 -10.97
CA PHE A 365 1.09 17.42 -11.17
C PHE A 365 2.38 18.07 -10.64
N LYS A 366 2.96 17.54 -9.56
CA LYS A 366 4.25 18.03 -9.03
C LYS A 366 5.39 17.89 -10.04
N CYS A 367 5.32 16.95 -10.99
CA CYS A 367 6.30 16.82 -12.06
C CYS A 367 6.22 17.99 -13.04
N PHE A 368 5.03 18.57 -13.24
CA PHE A 368 4.81 19.67 -14.18
C PHE A 368 5.02 21.06 -13.57
N LYS A 369 4.87 21.24 -12.25
CA LYS A 369 5.21 22.52 -11.58
C LYS A 369 6.66 22.97 -11.78
N GLN A 370 7.56 22.04 -12.06
CA GLN A 370 8.97 22.31 -12.28
C GLN A 370 9.30 22.55 -13.77
N ILE A 371 8.31 22.40 -14.66
CA ILE A 371 8.45 22.50 -16.11
C ILE A 371 8.01 23.91 -16.54
N LYS A 372 8.90 24.62 -17.23
CA LYS A 372 8.57 25.82 -17.99
C LYS A 372 8.34 25.42 -19.44
N ILE A 373 7.13 25.62 -19.96
CA ILE A 373 6.78 25.29 -21.34
C ILE A 373 6.91 26.55 -22.21
N SER A 374 7.71 26.49 -23.26
CA SER A 374 7.77 27.53 -24.29
C SER A 374 6.70 27.28 -25.34
N ASN A 375 5.82 28.25 -25.59
CA ASN A 375 4.80 28.14 -26.64
C ASN A 375 5.44 28.26 -28.02
N GLU A 376 5.52 27.15 -28.74
CA GLU A 376 5.41 27.17 -30.19
C GLU A 376 3.94 26.93 -30.55
N SER A 377 3.41 27.71 -31.50
CA SER A 377 2.01 27.61 -31.92
C SER A 377 1.74 26.24 -32.54
N ASN A 378 1.11 25.33 -31.78
CA ASN A 378 0.81 23.98 -32.23
C ASN A 378 -0.69 23.71 -32.17
N LYS A 379 -1.33 23.67 -33.35
CA LYS A 379 -2.78 23.53 -33.50
C LYS A 379 -3.34 22.28 -32.83
N GLU A 380 -2.63 21.15 -32.82
CA GLU A 380 -3.15 19.94 -32.18
C GLU A 380 -3.09 20.03 -30.66
N LEU A 381 -2.03 20.64 -30.09
CA LEU A 381 -1.96 20.89 -28.65
C LEU A 381 -3.07 21.85 -28.22
N ASP A 382 -3.30 22.92 -29.00
CA ASP A 382 -4.41 23.86 -28.76
C ASP A 382 -5.77 23.13 -28.74
N ILE A 383 -6.00 22.16 -29.64
CA ILE A 383 -7.22 21.34 -29.65
C ILE A 383 -7.32 20.47 -28.39
N ILE A 384 -6.23 19.81 -27.96
CA ILE A 384 -6.22 19.02 -26.69
C ILE A 384 -6.59 19.93 -25.51
N LEU A 385 -6.01 21.14 -25.46
CA LEU A 385 -6.22 22.09 -24.39
C LEU A 385 -7.64 22.65 -24.39
N VAL A 386 -8.20 22.96 -25.56
CA VAL A 386 -9.61 23.39 -25.71
C VAL A 386 -10.57 22.31 -25.26
N ILE A 387 -10.36 21.04 -25.67
CA ILE A 387 -11.20 19.93 -25.20
C ILE A 387 -11.02 19.74 -23.68
N GLY A 388 -9.79 19.85 -23.17
CA GLY A 388 -9.48 19.77 -21.75
C GLY A 388 -10.19 20.85 -20.91
N GLN A 389 -10.29 22.07 -21.42
CA GLN A 389 -10.99 23.18 -20.78
C GLN A 389 -12.51 23.00 -20.75
N GLN A 390 -13.07 22.24 -21.71
CA GLN A 390 -14.50 21.95 -21.81
C GLN A 390 -14.96 20.77 -20.94
N LEU A 391 -14.03 19.97 -20.40
CA LEU A 391 -14.37 18.84 -19.56
C LEU A 391 -14.68 19.28 -18.12
N GLU A 392 -15.76 18.74 -17.54
CA GLU A 392 -16.04 18.79 -16.11
C GLU A 392 -15.09 17.85 -15.35
N GLY A 393 -13.78 18.15 -15.40
CA GLY A 393 -12.74 17.39 -14.72
C GLY A 393 -12.39 17.96 -13.33
N PRO A 394 -11.67 17.19 -12.50
CA PRO A 394 -11.18 17.65 -11.21
C PRO A 394 -10.29 18.90 -11.37
N ASN A 395 -10.35 19.83 -10.41
CA ASN A 395 -9.56 21.08 -10.45
C ASN A 395 -8.05 20.86 -10.67
N MET A 396 -7.50 19.72 -10.24
CA MET A 396 -6.08 19.41 -10.46
C MET A 396 -5.75 19.14 -11.94
N LEU A 397 -6.67 18.55 -12.70
CA LEU A 397 -6.48 18.40 -14.14
C LEU A 397 -6.44 19.76 -14.83
N LYS A 398 -7.27 20.71 -14.39
CA LYS A 398 -7.23 22.11 -14.87
C LYS A 398 -5.89 22.77 -14.57
N ASN A 399 -5.29 22.49 -13.40
CA ASN A 399 -3.96 23.00 -13.05
C ASN A 399 -2.86 22.36 -13.91
N VAL A 400 -2.95 21.06 -14.20
CA VAL A 400 -2.04 20.39 -15.15
C VAL A 400 -2.18 21.05 -16.53
N ILE A 401 -3.41 21.21 -17.02
CA ILE A 401 -3.72 21.88 -18.30
C ILE A 401 -3.15 23.30 -18.32
N SER A 402 -3.20 24.06 -17.22
CA SER A 402 -2.63 25.41 -17.19
C SER A 402 -1.12 25.45 -17.38
N CYS A 403 -0.38 24.42 -16.95
CA CYS A 403 1.06 24.33 -17.21
C CYS A 403 1.37 24.30 -18.72
N PHE A 404 0.44 23.80 -19.55
CA PHE A 404 0.55 23.76 -21.01
C PHE A 404 -0.07 25.00 -21.69
N ASN A 405 -0.81 25.84 -20.96
CA ASN A 405 -1.41 27.07 -21.49
C ASN A 405 -0.54 28.32 -21.26
N GLU A 406 0.37 28.31 -20.27
CA GLU A 406 1.18 29.49 -19.95
C GLU A 406 2.09 29.86 -21.12
N SER A 407 1.75 30.95 -21.81
CA SER A 407 2.65 31.65 -22.71
C SER A 407 3.79 32.25 -21.88
N ILE A 408 4.87 31.48 -21.69
CA ILE A 408 6.07 31.99 -21.06
C ILE A 408 6.72 32.97 -22.02
N GLY A 409 6.42 34.25 -21.81
CA GLY A 409 7.01 35.36 -22.55
C GLY A 409 8.53 35.23 -22.56
N THR A 410 9.10 35.17 -23.76
CA THR A 410 10.53 35.33 -24.09
C THR A 410 11.49 34.86 -23.00
N ILE A 411 11.48 33.57 -22.68
CA ILE A 411 12.62 32.92 -22.03
C ILE A 411 13.38 32.20 -23.14
N ASN A 412 14.69 32.46 -23.23
CA ASN A 412 15.60 31.83 -24.17
C ASN A 412 15.32 30.32 -24.31
N PRO A 413 15.39 29.74 -25.52
CA PRO A 413 15.07 28.34 -25.81
C PRO A 413 16.09 27.33 -25.24
N VAL A 414 16.90 27.74 -24.25
CA VAL A 414 17.83 26.87 -23.52
C VAL A 414 17.17 26.44 -22.22
N THR A 415 16.15 25.60 -22.32
CA THR A 415 15.69 24.81 -21.18
C THR A 415 15.93 23.34 -21.49
N CYS A 416 17.17 22.90 -21.30
CA CYS A 416 17.48 21.48 -21.14
C CYS A 416 16.64 20.98 -19.97
N PHE A 417 15.80 19.99 -20.21
CA PHE A 417 15.05 19.34 -19.14
C PHE A 417 15.98 18.49 -18.29
N SER A 418 15.72 18.41 -16.99
CA SER A 418 16.34 17.36 -16.19
C SER A 418 15.66 16.03 -16.55
N LEU A 419 16.42 15.10 -17.14
CA LEU A 419 16.05 13.70 -17.41
C LEU A 419 15.29 13.02 -16.24
N THR A 420 15.51 13.51 -15.01
CA THR A 420 14.81 13.12 -13.78
C THR A 420 13.29 13.27 -13.85
N SER A 421 12.74 14.30 -14.51
CA SER A 421 11.29 14.53 -14.59
C SER A 421 10.62 13.55 -15.55
N ILE A 422 11.24 13.27 -16.70
CA ILE A 422 10.75 12.26 -17.67
C ILE A 422 10.76 10.88 -17.02
N ASN A 423 11.88 10.51 -16.38
CA ASN A 423 11.99 9.24 -15.65
C ASN A 423 10.93 9.10 -14.55
N LYS A 424 10.57 10.19 -13.87
CA LYS A 424 9.53 10.18 -12.85
C LYS A 424 8.14 9.97 -13.49
N ILE A 425 7.83 10.65 -14.59
CA ILE A 425 6.57 10.44 -15.35
C ILE A 425 6.46 9.00 -15.85
N ILE A 426 7.54 8.44 -16.41
CA ILE A 426 7.62 7.04 -16.83
C ILE A 426 7.19 6.10 -15.69
N LYS A 427 7.68 6.33 -14.47
CA LYS A 427 7.30 5.51 -13.32
C LYS A 427 5.82 5.67 -12.93
N TYR A 428 5.25 6.88 -12.98
CA TYR A 428 3.81 7.09 -12.77
C TYR A 428 2.95 6.37 -13.82
N PHE A 429 3.34 6.42 -15.10
CA PHE A 429 2.60 5.75 -16.17
C PHE A 429 2.74 4.22 -16.12
N ASN A 430 3.92 3.70 -15.78
CA ASN A 430 4.09 2.29 -15.46
C ASN A 430 3.21 1.85 -14.28
N PHE A 431 3.05 2.70 -13.27
CA PHE A 431 2.18 2.43 -12.14
C PHE A 431 0.71 2.28 -12.57
N LEU A 432 0.19 3.14 -13.46
CA LEU A 432 -1.16 3.00 -14.01
C LEU A 432 -1.36 1.69 -14.80
N HIS A 433 -0.31 1.16 -15.42
CA HIS A 433 -0.41 -0.11 -16.14
C HIS A 433 -0.75 -1.30 -15.24
N LEU A 434 -0.47 -1.23 -13.93
CA LEU A 434 -0.78 -2.27 -12.95
C LEU A 434 -2.30 -2.43 -12.70
N PHE A 435 -3.10 -1.40 -12.99
CA PHE A 435 -4.52 -1.38 -12.63
C PHE A 435 -5.41 -1.99 -13.72
N PRO A 436 -6.37 -2.87 -13.38
CA PRO A 436 -7.41 -3.27 -14.33
C PRO A 436 -8.26 -2.05 -14.73
N MET A 437 -8.85 -2.06 -15.93
CA MET A 437 -9.60 -0.90 -16.43
C MET A 437 -10.92 -0.70 -15.69
N GLU A 438 -11.49 -1.79 -15.19
CA GLU A 438 -12.70 -1.85 -14.39
C GLU A 438 -12.58 -1.08 -13.06
N TYR A 439 -11.36 -0.81 -12.63
CA TYR A 439 -11.10 -0.01 -11.44
C TYR A 439 -11.50 1.46 -11.63
N PHE A 440 -11.33 2.00 -12.84
CA PHE A 440 -11.56 3.40 -13.15
C PHE A 440 -12.98 3.62 -13.65
N THR A 441 -13.59 4.72 -13.23
CA THR A 441 -14.82 5.23 -13.85
C THR A 441 -14.53 5.76 -15.25
N LYS A 442 -15.56 5.87 -16.09
CA LYS A 442 -15.43 6.42 -17.45
C LYS A 442 -14.88 7.85 -17.46
N GLN A 443 -15.26 8.66 -16.47
CA GLN A 443 -14.75 10.03 -16.36
C GLN A 443 -13.25 10.03 -16.03
N GLU A 444 -12.82 9.19 -15.08
CA GLU A 444 -11.41 9.07 -14.72
C GLU A 444 -10.56 8.53 -15.88
N ILE A 445 -11.08 7.58 -16.67
CA ILE A 445 -10.41 7.11 -17.90
C ILE A 445 -10.23 8.26 -18.88
N ASN A 446 -11.24 9.12 -19.06
CA ASN A 446 -11.14 10.29 -19.92
C ASN A 446 -10.11 11.30 -19.41
N ASP A 447 -10.10 11.60 -18.12
CA ASP A 447 -9.15 12.51 -17.48
C ASP A 447 -7.71 12.00 -17.59
N LEU A 448 -7.48 10.71 -17.32
CA LEU A 448 -6.18 10.06 -17.44
C LEU A 448 -5.72 9.98 -18.90
N SER A 449 -6.63 9.78 -19.84
CA SER A 449 -6.32 9.77 -21.27
C SER A 449 -5.93 11.16 -21.77
N LEU A 450 -6.64 12.20 -21.34
CA LEU A 450 -6.27 13.58 -21.64
C LEU A 450 -4.86 13.90 -21.12
N LEU A 451 -4.57 13.57 -19.86
CA LEU A 451 -3.23 13.73 -19.29
C LEU A 451 -2.17 12.98 -20.12
N THR A 452 -2.46 11.74 -20.50
CA THR A 452 -1.53 10.91 -21.28
C THR A 452 -1.27 11.50 -22.67
N LEU A 453 -2.30 12.02 -23.34
CA LEU A 453 -2.18 12.71 -24.63
C LEU A 453 -1.39 14.01 -24.54
N LEU A 454 -1.65 14.82 -23.50
CA LEU A 454 -0.90 16.05 -23.24
C LEU A 454 0.59 15.74 -23.08
N VAL A 455 0.92 14.70 -22.31
CA VAL A 455 2.31 14.27 -22.12
C VAL A 455 2.92 13.76 -23.42
N ASP A 456 2.26 12.88 -24.16
CA ASP A 456 2.79 12.34 -25.43
C ASP A 456 3.02 13.45 -26.47
N LYS A 457 2.08 14.40 -26.60
CA LYS A 457 2.25 15.57 -27.46
C LYS A 457 3.40 16.45 -27.01
N TRP A 458 3.48 16.73 -25.71
CA TRP A 458 4.56 17.53 -25.16
C TRP A 458 5.94 16.91 -25.38
N LEU A 459 6.09 15.59 -25.18
CA LEU A 459 7.32 14.86 -25.46
C LEU A 459 7.79 15.01 -26.91
N SER A 460 6.84 15.06 -27.86
CA SER A 460 7.18 15.30 -29.27
C SER A 460 7.71 16.71 -29.55
N LEU A 461 7.48 17.68 -28.67
CA LEU A 461 7.96 19.06 -28.84
C LEU A 461 9.32 19.31 -28.17
N ILE A 462 9.84 18.34 -27.40
CA ILE A 462 11.10 18.49 -26.71
C ILE A 462 12.24 18.43 -27.72
N LYS A 463 13.10 19.46 -27.70
CA LYS A 463 14.35 19.44 -28.46
C LYS A 463 15.31 18.44 -27.83
N ILE A 464 15.76 17.47 -28.63
CA ILE A 464 16.67 16.41 -28.22
C ILE A 464 18.11 16.91 -28.37
N GLU A 465 18.91 16.84 -27.29
CA GLU A 465 20.32 17.25 -27.30
C GLU A 465 21.25 16.04 -27.10
N SER A 466 20.78 14.98 -26.44
CA SER A 466 21.56 13.77 -26.17
C SER A 466 20.82 12.47 -26.48
N TRP A 467 21.60 11.39 -26.62
CA TRP A 467 21.11 10.03 -26.86
C TRP A 467 20.29 9.47 -25.69
N ASP A 468 20.76 9.67 -24.45
CA ASP A 468 20.08 9.19 -23.24
C ASP A 468 18.68 9.84 -23.10
N GLU A 469 18.59 11.13 -23.40
CA GLU A 469 17.32 11.87 -23.41
C GLU A 469 16.37 11.33 -24.48
N PHE A 470 16.88 11.10 -25.70
CA PHE A 470 16.07 10.55 -26.78
C PHE A 470 15.44 9.20 -26.39
N LEU A 471 16.24 8.32 -25.79
CA LEU A 471 15.82 6.99 -25.39
C LEU A 471 14.73 7.03 -24.31
N GLU A 472 14.85 7.90 -23.31
CA GLU A 472 13.81 8.07 -22.28
C GLU A 472 12.55 8.76 -22.84
N ILE A 473 12.68 9.73 -23.75
CA ILE A 473 11.54 10.33 -24.46
C ILE A 473 10.78 9.25 -25.22
N LEU A 474 11.48 8.43 -26.01
CA LEU A 474 10.87 7.37 -26.81
C LEU A 474 10.18 6.32 -25.92
N LYS A 475 10.81 5.90 -24.82
CA LYS A 475 10.18 5.01 -23.82
C LYS A 475 8.91 5.62 -23.24
N CYS A 476 8.95 6.91 -22.87
CA CYS A 476 7.79 7.59 -22.31
C CYS A 476 6.65 7.68 -23.33
N SER A 477 6.93 8.04 -24.58
CA SER A 477 5.92 8.09 -25.66
C SER A 477 5.31 6.70 -25.95
N ILE A 478 6.12 5.64 -25.95
CA ILE A 478 5.63 4.25 -26.05
C ILE A 478 4.67 3.92 -24.91
N LEU A 479 5.00 4.31 -23.67
CA LEU A 479 4.14 4.10 -22.51
C LEU A 479 2.85 4.89 -22.60
N CYS A 480 2.91 6.16 -23.03
CA CYS A 480 1.71 6.95 -23.27
C CYS A 480 0.77 6.25 -24.25
N ARG A 481 1.29 5.81 -25.39
CA ARG A 481 0.51 5.11 -26.42
C ARG A 481 -0.02 3.77 -25.90
N SER A 482 0.78 3.02 -25.17
CA SER A 482 0.35 1.78 -24.52
C SER A 482 -0.83 2.01 -23.56
N LEU A 483 -0.78 3.06 -22.73
CA LEU A 483 -1.90 3.44 -21.84
C LEU A 483 -3.15 3.82 -22.64
N ILE A 484 -3.02 4.62 -23.69
CA ILE A 484 -4.14 4.97 -24.54
C ILE A 484 -4.75 3.75 -25.24
N CYS A 485 -3.93 2.85 -25.75
CA CYS A 485 -4.38 1.57 -26.32
C CYS A 485 -5.23 0.77 -25.31
N LYS A 486 -4.80 0.76 -24.04
CA LYS A 486 -5.51 0.13 -22.92
C LYS A 486 -6.84 0.83 -22.61
N PHE A 487 -6.88 2.16 -22.63
CA PHE A 487 -8.08 2.95 -22.33
C PHE A 487 -9.13 2.92 -23.45
N ILE A 488 -8.69 2.80 -24.71
CA ILE A 488 -9.57 2.81 -25.90
C ILE A 488 -10.67 1.77 -25.82
N SER A 489 -10.41 0.57 -25.29
CA SER A 489 -11.44 -0.49 -25.21
C SER A 489 -12.63 -0.12 -24.31
N TYR A 490 -12.46 0.86 -23.43
CA TYR A 490 -13.48 1.33 -22.50
C TYR A 490 -14.13 2.66 -22.92
N MET A 491 -13.53 3.35 -23.89
CA MET A 491 -14.06 4.53 -24.55
C MET A 491 -15.12 4.11 -25.57
N ASN A 492 -16.41 4.31 -25.25
CA ASN A 492 -17.54 3.88 -26.09
C ASN A 492 -18.55 4.99 -26.42
N ARG A 493 -18.23 6.27 -26.14
CA ARG A 493 -19.17 7.39 -26.34
C ARG A 493 -18.71 8.32 -27.46
N LYS A 494 -19.65 9.09 -28.02
CA LYS A 494 -19.35 10.15 -29.00
C LYS A 494 -18.46 11.25 -28.41
N ASP A 495 -18.49 11.43 -27.08
CA ASP A 495 -17.78 12.50 -26.38
C ASP A 495 -16.34 12.15 -25.94
N ASP A 496 -15.84 10.97 -26.31
CA ASP A 496 -14.46 10.55 -25.98
C ASP A 496 -13.45 11.42 -26.74
N ILE A 497 -12.38 11.87 -26.06
CA ILE A 497 -11.44 12.86 -26.61
C ILE A 497 -10.80 12.42 -27.93
N LEU A 498 -10.47 11.13 -28.07
CA LEU A 498 -9.86 10.54 -29.26
C LEU A 498 -10.81 10.49 -30.47
N LYS A 499 -12.11 10.63 -30.23
CA LYS A 499 -13.16 10.58 -31.26
C LYS A 499 -13.72 11.96 -31.59
N LYS A 500 -13.37 12.99 -30.82
CA LYS A 500 -13.82 14.37 -31.06
C LYS A 500 -13.12 15.01 -32.26
N ASP A 501 -11.84 14.69 -32.50
CA ASP A 501 -11.06 15.31 -33.57
C ASP A 501 -10.09 14.32 -34.22
N VAL A 502 -10.06 14.29 -35.56
CA VAL A 502 -9.17 13.43 -36.36
C VAL A 502 -7.70 13.89 -36.28
N SER A 503 -7.47 15.14 -35.89
CA SER A 503 -6.14 15.76 -35.79
C SER A 503 -5.22 15.00 -34.83
N PHE A 504 -5.76 14.32 -33.81
CA PHE A 504 -4.97 13.48 -32.90
C PHE A 504 -4.35 12.27 -33.60
N ILE A 505 -5.15 11.61 -34.43
CA ILE A 505 -4.67 10.49 -35.24
C ILE A 505 -3.60 10.96 -36.21
N ILE A 506 -3.88 12.07 -36.89
CA ILE A 506 -2.95 12.67 -37.86
C ILE A 506 -1.62 12.99 -37.17
N TRP A 507 -1.64 13.59 -35.97
CA TRP A 507 -0.43 13.88 -35.21
C TRP A 507 0.31 12.60 -34.77
N TRP A 508 -0.38 11.57 -34.30
CA TRP A 508 0.31 10.32 -33.93
C TRP A 508 1.02 9.67 -35.12
N ILE A 509 0.42 9.73 -36.31
CA ILE A 509 1.06 9.23 -37.52
C ILE A 509 2.21 10.14 -37.92
N SER A 510 2.02 11.47 -37.92
CA SER A 510 3.07 12.43 -38.29
C SER A 510 4.28 12.36 -37.35
N SER A 511 4.05 12.05 -36.08
CA SER A 511 5.12 11.89 -35.09
C SER A 511 6.04 10.72 -35.42
N ILE A 512 5.60 9.69 -36.16
CA ILE A 512 6.47 8.58 -36.60
C ILE A 512 7.61 9.15 -37.46
N ASN A 513 7.27 9.99 -38.43
CA ASN A 513 8.26 10.64 -39.30
C ASN A 513 9.18 11.57 -38.50
N MET A 514 8.62 12.29 -37.52
CA MET A 514 9.40 13.17 -36.65
C MET A 514 10.45 12.39 -35.83
N TYR A 515 10.04 11.29 -35.18
CA TYR A 515 10.97 10.43 -34.46
C TYR A 515 11.97 9.77 -35.42
N GLN A 516 11.54 9.37 -36.61
CA GLN A 516 12.42 8.80 -37.64
C GLN A 516 13.56 9.73 -38.02
N THR A 517 13.31 11.03 -38.21
CA THR A 517 14.37 12.02 -38.50
C THR A 517 15.43 12.08 -37.40
N TYR A 518 15.03 12.05 -36.13
CA TYR A 518 16.00 12.00 -35.02
C TYR A 518 16.75 10.66 -35.00
N ILE A 519 16.07 9.56 -35.29
CA ILE A 519 16.66 8.23 -35.22
C ILE A 519 17.73 8.08 -36.30
N VAL A 520 17.56 8.63 -37.50
CA VAL A 520 18.60 8.63 -38.56
C VAL A 520 19.90 9.31 -38.09
N ASP A 521 19.82 10.36 -37.27
CA ASP A 521 20.99 11.05 -36.71
C ASP A 521 21.72 10.23 -35.62
N TYR A 522 21.02 9.31 -34.94
CA TYR A 522 21.54 8.50 -33.83
C TYR A 522 21.69 6.99 -34.14
N ILE A 523 21.17 6.49 -35.27
CA ILE A 523 21.04 5.06 -35.64
C ILE A 523 22.38 4.36 -35.81
N ASN A 524 23.43 5.07 -36.21
CA ASN A 524 24.63 4.43 -36.76
C ASN A 524 25.33 3.45 -35.80
N ASN A 525 24.91 3.27 -34.53
CA ASN A 525 25.52 2.33 -33.58
C ASN A 525 24.61 1.60 -32.54
N ASN A 526 23.26 1.55 -32.60
CA ASN A 526 22.50 0.91 -31.48
C ASN A 526 21.17 0.18 -31.80
N GLU A 527 21.18 -1.15 -31.69
CA GLU A 527 20.04 -2.08 -31.86
C GLU A 527 18.88 -1.81 -30.88
N THR A 528 19.15 -1.28 -29.68
CA THR A 528 18.13 -1.06 -28.64
C THR A 528 17.12 0.03 -29.04
N ILE A 529 17.60 1.11 -29.67
CA ILE A 529 16.72 2.20 -30.14
C ILE A 529 15.85 1.73 -31.29
N GLN A 530 16.43 0.98 -32.23
CA GLN A 530 15.68 0.43 -33.35
C GLN A 530 14.52 -0.46 -32.86
N ASN A 531 14.79 -1.37 -31.91
CA ASN A 531 13.76 -2.21 -31.30
C ASN A 531 12.65 -1.40 -30.60
N LEU A 532 13.02 -0.33 -29.88
CA LEU A 532 12.03 0.55 -29.24
C LEU A 532 11.21 1.31 -30.28
N PHE A 533 11.84 1.78 -31.35
CA PHE A 533 11.15 2.52 -32.41
C PHE A 533 10.19 1.63 -33.21
N GLU A 534 10.58 0.40 -33.52
CA GLU A 534 9.68 -0.58 -34.13
C GLU A 534 8.46 -0.84 -33.23
N LYS A 535 8.68 -0.99 -31.92
CA LYS A 535 7.59 -1.11 -30.93
C LYS A 535 6.69 0.13 -30.89
N PHE A 536 7.28 1.32 -30.99
CA PHE A 536 6.56 2.59 -31.07
C PHE A 536 5.65 2.63 -32.30
N ILE A 537 6.17 2.28 -33.49
CA ILE A 537 5.37 2.17 -34.73
C ILE A 537 4.23 1.18 -34.53
N GLN A 538 4.53 -0.03 -34.06
CA GLN A 538 3.54 -1.10 -33.90
C GLN A 538 2.36 -0.68 -33.00
N ILE A 539 2.64 -0.10 -31.83
CA ILE A 539 1.60 0.34 -30.89
C ILE A 539 0.77 1.48 -31.48
N THR A 540 1.42 2.42 -32.17
CA THR A 540 0.73 3.55 -32.85
C THR A 540 -0.26 3.04 -33.89
N CYS A 541 0.20 2.13 -34.74
CA CYS A 541 -0.60 1.46 -35.75
C CYS A 541 -1.77 0.65 -35.14
N GLN A 542 -1.55 -0.01 -34.01
CA GLN A 542 -2.59 -0.74 -33.29
C GLN A 542 -3.68 0.19 -32.75
N ILE A 543 -3.31 1.28 -32.08
CA ILE A 543 -4.24 2.30 -31.56
C ILE A 543 -5.10 2.85 -32.68
N PHE A 544 -4.45 3.25 -33.77
CA PHE A 544 -5.12 3.78 -34.95
C PHE A 544 -6.16 2.80 -35.50
N THR A 545 -5.78 1.53 -35.67
CA THR A 545 -6.69 0.48 -36.13
C THR A 545 -7.89 0.31 -35.19
N LEU A 546 -7.67 0.37 -33.87
CA LEU A 546 -8.73 0.25 -32.87
C LEU A 546 -9.70 1.43 -32.92
N ILE A 547 -9.19 2.66 -33.02
CA ILE A 547 -10.04 3.86 -33.10
C ILE A 547 -10.91 3.79 -34.35
N ILE A 548 -10.35 3.45 -35.50
CA ILE A 548 -11.12 3.34 -36.74
C ILE A 548 -12.19 2.27 -36.66
N ARG A 549 -11.85 1.08 -36.16
CA ARG A 549 -12.85 0.03 -35.95
C ARG A 549 -13.99 0.51 -35.05
N GLN A 550 -13.68 1.22 -33.97
CA GLN A 550 -14.70 1.77 -33.10
C GLN A 550 -15.54 2.88 -33.77
N VAL A 551 -14.92 3.77 -34.55
CA VAL A 551 -15.64 4.80 -35.31
C VAL A 551 -16.62 4.15 -36.31
N LEU A 552 -16.18 3.10 -37.01
CA LEU A 552 -17.01 2.35 -37.95
C LEU A 552 -18.18 1.62 -37.26
N ILE A 553 -17.93 1.00 -36.10
CA ILE A 553 -18.91 0.19 -35.37
C ILE A 553 -19.91 1.04 -34.57
N ILE A 554 -19.45 2.07 -33.85
CA ILE A 554 -20.27 2.79 -32.86
C ILE A 554 -21.16 3.86 -33.53
N PHE A 555 -20.74 4.46 -34.64
CA PHE A 555 -21.50 5.53 -35.29
C PHE A 555 -22.48 4.99 -36.36
N GLN A 556 -23.07 3.80 -36.17
CA GLN A 556 -23.98 3.16 -37.14
C GLN A 556 -25.04 4.10 -37.73
N ASP A 557 -25.47 5.13 -36.98
CA ASP A 557 -26.53 6.06 -37.37
C ASP A 557 -26.08 7.51 -37.69
N ASN A 558 -24.77 7.80 -37.84
CA ASN A 558 -24.28 9.16 -38.15
C ASN A 558 -23.26 9.17 -39.30
N ASP A 559 -23.75 8.94 -40.52
CA ASP A 559 -22.94 8.74 -41.71
C ASP A 559 -22.10 9.96 -42.11
N GLU A 560 -22.57 11.18 -41.88
CA GLU A 560 -21.85 12.40 -42.28
C GLU A 560 -20.53 12.57 -41.50
N PHE A 561 -20.56 12.37 -40.18
CA PHE A 561 -19.35 12.41 -39.35
C PHE A 561 -18.37 11.28 -39.71
N LYS A 562 -18.88 10.07 -39.95
CA LYS A 562 -18.06 8.93 -40.38
C LYS A 562 -17.34 9.21 -41.69
N ILE A 563 -18.08 9.72 -42.67
CA ILE A 563 -17.56 10.03 -44.01
C ILE A 563 -16.50 11.12 -43.92
N ASP A 564 -16.77 12.22 -43.20
CA ASP A 564 -15.78 13.29 -43.00
C ASP A 564 -14.52 12.78 -42.27
N TYR A 565 -14.68 11.99 -41.21
CA TYR A 565 -13.56 11.43 -40.45
C TYR A 565 -12.69 10.47 -41.29
N LEU A 566 -13.32 9.57 -42.04
CA LEU A 566 -12.63 8.61 -42.91
C LEU A 566 -11.96 9.32 -44.09
N ASN A 567 -12.67 10.26 -44.75
CA ASN A 567 -12.12 11.00 -45.89
C ASN A 567 -10.89 11.81 -45.48
N ARG A 568 -10.94 12.55 -44.36
CA ARG A 568 -9.77 13.29 -43.85
C ARG A 568 -8.60 12.38 -43.53
N THR A 569 -8.89 11.21 -42.95
CA THR A 569 -7.86 10.21 -42.65
C THR A 569 -7.22 9.70 -43.95
N VAL A 570 -8.03 9.30 -44.94
CA VAL A 570 -7.57 8.80 -46.24
C VAL A 570 -6.78 9.85 -47.02
N ASP A 571 -7.26 11.09 -47.06
CA ASP A 571 -6.59 12.19 -47.76
C ASP A 571 -5.24 12.50 -47.12
N TYR A 572 -5.14 12.44 -45.78
CA TYR A 572 -3.85 12.57 -45.10
C TYR A 572 -2.89 11.44 -45.49
N PHE A 573 -3.34 10.18 -45.51
CA PHE A 573 -2.47 9.06 -45.91
C PHE A 573 -2.02 9.14 -47.36
N LYS A 574 -2.90 9.57 -48.28
CA LYS A 574 -2.52 9.81 -49.68
C LYS A 574 -1.40 10.84 -49.75
N ASN A 575 -1.58 12.01 -49.11
CA ASN A 575 -0.56 13.04 -49.07
C ASN A 575 0.74 12.58 -48.39
N LEU A 576 0.66 11.74 -47.35
CA LEU A 576 1.82 11.18 -46.67
C LEU A 576 2.60 10.24 -47.60
N ILE A 577 1.91 9.33 -48.28
CA ILE A 577 2.52 8.40 -49.25
C ILE A 577 3.13 9.17 -50.42
N ASP A 578 2.44 10.18 -50.94
CA ASP A 578 2.91 10.99 -52.05
C ASP A 578 4.19 11.78 -51.64
N SER A 579 4.23 12.32 -50.41
CA SER A 579 5.40 13.02 -49.88
C SER A 579 6.60 12.10 -49.54
N ILE A 580 6.35 10.86 -49.11
CA ILE A 580 7.39 9.85 -48.88
C ILE A 580 7.93 9.33 -50.22
N GLY A 581 7.05 9.17 -51.23
CA GLY A 581 7.41 8.76 -52.59
C GLY A 581 8.29 9.76 -53.33
N GLU A 582 8.15 11.05 -53.03
CA GLU A 582 9.00 12.10 -53.61
C GLU A 582 10.35 12.29 -52.89
N SER A 583 10.46 11.92 -51.60
CA SER A 583 11.64 12.22 -50.77
C SER A 583 12.68 11.10 -50.64
N PHE A 584 12.32 9.82 -50.86
CA PHE A 584 13.22 8.68 -50.57
C PHE A 584 13.40 7.72 -51.76
N SER A 585 13.95 8.23 -52.88
CA SER A 585 14.35 7.41 -54.03
C SER A 585 15.68 6.66 -53.88
N LYS A 586 16.31 6.66 -52.68
CA LYS A 586 17.57 5.95 -52.43
C LYS A 586 17.61 5.37 -51.02
N GLU A 587 17.90 4.07 -50.95
CA GLU A 587 18.13 3.22 -49.77
C GLU A 587 16.89 2.55 -49.14
N LYS A 588 16.92 1.20 -49.21
CA LYS A 588 15.92 0.28 -48.65
C LYS A 588 16.27 0.01 -47.19
N ASP A 589 15.63 0.73 -46.28
CA ASP A 589 15.62 0.38 -44.87
C ASP A 589 14.41 -0.49 -44.50
N SER A 590 14.65 -1.49 -43.65
CA SER A 590 13.65 -2.49 -43.21
C SER A 590 12.47 -1.90 -42.42
N SER A 591 12.66 -0.76 -41.75
CA SER A 591 11.60 0.00 -41.06
C SER A 591 10.62 0.67 -42.04
N ASN A 592 11.12 1.11 -43.20
CA ASN A 592 10.30 1.69 -44.26
C ASN A 592 9.37 0.65 -44.89
N ASP A 593 9.82 -0.60 -45.02
CA ASP A 593 9.00 -1.71 -45.51
C ASP A 593 7.84 -2.05 -44.56
N VAL A 594 8.00 -1.86 -43.24
CA VAL A 594 6.95 -2.09 -42.25
C VAL A 594 5.89 -0.99 -42.30
N ILE A 595 6.30 0.29 -42.35
CA ILE A 595 5.39 1.42 -42.51
C ILE A 595 4.64 1.31 -43.85
N TRP A 596 5.34 0.99 -44.95
CA TRP A 596 4.70 0.80 -46.26
C TRP A 596 3.72 -0.38 -46.29
N ARG A 597 4.11 -1.55 -45.74
CA ARG A 597 3.19 -2.71 -45.67
C ARG A 597 1.97 -2.41 -44.82
N PHE A 598 2.13 -1.73 -43.68
CA PHE A 598 1.03 -1.40 -42.80
C PHE A 598 0.08 -0.37 -43.43
N THR A 599 0.64 0.66 -44.07
CA THR A 599 -0.13 1.69 -44.78
C THR A 599 -0.87 1.11 -46.00
N SER A 600 -0.24 0.17 -46.72
CA SER A 600 -0.83 -0.56 -47.84
C SER A 600 -1.97 -1.50 -47.44
N GLU A 601 -1.79 -2.32 -46.40
CA GLU A 601 -2.86 -3.19 -45.86
C GLU A 601 -4.03 -2.35 -45.31
N PHE A 602 -3.73 -1.20 -44.71
CA PHE A 602 -4.73 -0.28 -44.20
C PHE A 602 -5.53 0.42 -45.30
N LEU A 603 -4.86 0.95 -46.34
CA LEU A 603 -5.53 1.50 -47.51
C LEU A 603 -6.45 0.48 -48.16
N LYS A 604 -6.01 -0.78 -48.23
CA LYS A 604 -6.81 -1.88 -48.76
C LYS A 604 -8.08 -2.11 -47.92
N ILE A 605 -7.97 -2.19 -46.59
CA ILE A 605 -9.14 -2.35 -45.69
C ILE A 605 -10.09 -1.14 -45.75
N GLY A 606 -9.54 0.07 -45.79
CA GLY A 606 -10.31 1.32 -45.88
C GLY A 606 -11.06 1.47 -47.21
N ILE A 607 -10.40 1.14 -48.32
CA ILE A 607 -10.98 1.14 -49.67
C ILE A 607 -12.04 0.03 -49.78
N GLU A 608 -11.75 -1.20 -49.36
CA GLU A 608 -12.71 -2.32 -49.39
C GLU A 608 -13.95 -2.03 -48.53
N SER A 609 -13.80 -1.32 -47.41
CA SER A 609 -14.93 -0.90 -46.55
C SER A 609 -15.74 0.26 -47.13
N ALA A 610 -15.11 1.15 -47.89
CA ALA A 610 -15.78 2.26 -48.59
C ALA A 610 -16.47 1.79 -49.88
N GLU A 611 -15.87 0.84 -50.60
CA GLU A 611 -16.40 0.30 -51.86
C GLU A 611 -17.51 -0.75 -51.65
N SER A 612 -17.50 -1.49 -50.53
CA SER A 612 -18.54 -2.50 -50.22
C SER A 612 -19.92 -1.91 -49.84
N ARG A 613 -20.09 -0.58 -49.87
CA ARG A 613 -21.36 0.11 -49.57
C ARG A 613 -21.88 1.00 -50.71
N ASN A 614 -21.22 1.01 -51.87
CA ASN A 614 -21.74 1.65 -53.08
C ASN A 614 -22.54 0.67 -53.94
#